data_AF-A0A0F9FY00-F1
#
_entry.id   AF-A0A0F9FY00-F1
#
_cell.length_a   1.000
_cell.length_b   1.000
_cell.length_c   1.000
_cell.angle_alpha   90.00
_cell.angle_beta   90.00
_cell.angle_gamma   90.00
#
_symmetry.space_group_name_H-M   'P 1'
#
loop_
_entity.id
_entity.type
_entity.pdbx_description
1 polymer ?
#
loop_
_entity_poly.entity_id
_entity_poly.type
_entity_poly.pdbx_seq_one_letter_code
_entity_poly.pdbx_strand_id
1 'polypeptide(L)'
;MEDKDDVEMLEIVDAEGRVIGTASRNRIHGNPALIHKVVHVLVFKSSGELLLQKRSRNKDVAPGKCDTSAGGHMSPGESLEQAAMREMHEELGIQTPLEFLYRYLHSSDFETEMVFTFRCVWDGDISFSVSEIDEV
;
A
#
# COMPACT_ATOMS: atom_id res chain seq x y z
N MET A 1 -20.74 -9.01 -23.94
CA MET A 1 -20.02 -10.09 -23.23
C MET A 1 -18.88 -9.37 -22.53
N GLU A 2 -18.82 -9.52 -21.21
CA GLU A 2 -18.27 -8.58 -20.24
C GLU A 2 -16.75 -8.38 -20.34
N ASP A 3 -16.31 -7.13 -20.54
CA ASP A 3 -15.01 -6.62 -20.10
C ASP A 3 -15.29 -5.68 -18.93
N LYS A 4 -15.41 -6.25 -17.73
CA LYS A 4 -15.22 -5.51 -16.48
C LYS A 4 -13.77 -5.69 -16.09
N ASP A 5 -12.86 -5.05 -16.82
CA ASP A 5 -11.63 -4.62 -16.18
C ASP A 5 -12.09 -3.56 -15.15
N ASP A 6 -12.29 -3.97 -13.91
CA ASP A 6 -12.57 -3.06 -12.80
C ASP A 6 -11.33 -2.16 -12.66
N VAL A 7 -11.40 -1.02 -13.33
CA VAL A 7 -10.35 0.00 -13.27
C VAL A 7 -10.26 0.45 -11.82
N GLU A 8 -9.14 0.13 -11.16
CA GLU A 8 -8.88 0.56 -9.79
C GLU A 8 -8.98 2.10 -9.72
N MET A 9 -9.98 2.58 -8.97
CA MET A 9 -10.25 4.00 -8.77
C MET A 9 -9.68 4.43 -7.43
N LEU A 10 -8.92 5.51 -7.40
CA LEU A 10 -8.33 6.04 -6.17
C LEU A 10 -8.84 7.44 -5.88
N GLU A 11 -8.81 7.82 -4.61
CA GLU A 11 -9.06 9.20 -4.18
C GLU A 11 -7.85 10.10 -4.48
N ILE A 12 -8.13 11.26 -5.08
CA ILE A 12 -7.17 12.35 -5.19
C ILE A 12 -7.41 13.29 -4.00
N VAL A 13 -6.34 13.69 -3.33
CA VAL A 13 -6.39 14.56 -2.16
C VAL A 13 -5.59 15.85 -2.31
N ASP A 14 -5.94 16.84 -1.51
CA ASP A 14 -5.10 18.02 -1.29
C ASP A 14 -3.93 17.73 -0.32
N ALA A 15 -3.07 18.73 -0.09
CA ALA A 15 -1.92 18.60 0.82
C ALA A 15 -2.32 18.33 2.28
N GLU A 16 -3.55 18.69 2.67
CA GLU A 16 -4.10 18.40 3.99
C GLU A 16 -4.64 16.97 4.11
N GLY A 17 -4.90 16.29 2.98
CA GLY A 17 -5.42 14.93 2.89
C GLY A 17 -6.93 14.85 2.66
N ARG A 18 -7.57 15.97 2.30
CA ARG A 18 -8.99 16.05 1.99
C ARG A 18 -9.23 15.59 0.55
N VAL A 19 -10.27 14.79 0.36
CA VAL A 19 -10.64 14.29 -0.97
C VAL A 19 -11.14 15.43 -1.85
N ILE A 20 -10.53 15.58 -3.03
CA ILE A 20 -10.88 16.60 -4.02
C ILE A 20 -11.37 15.99 -5.35
N GLY A 21 -11.28 14.66 -5.49
CA GLY A 21 -11.77 13.94 -6.66
C GLY A 21 -11.38 12.47 -6.62
N THR A 22 -11.65 11.77 -7.72
CA THR A 22 -11.20 10.40 -7.95
C THR A 22 -10.68 10.26 -9.38
N ALA A 23 -9.71 9.37 -9.58
CA ALA A 23 -9.24 8.99 -10.90
C ALA A 23 -8.75 7.54 -10.89
N SER A 24 -8.61 6.95 -12.08
CA SER A 24 -8.04 5.61 -12.20
C SER A 24 -6.57 5.61 -11.79
N ARG A 25 -6.10 4.51 -11.21
CA ARG A 25 -4.69 4.27 -10.89
C ARG A 25 -3.75 4.62 -12.06
N ASN A 26 -4.09 4.16 -13.27
CA ASN A 26 -3.30 4.43 -14.49
C ASN A 26 -3.24 5.92 -14.87
N ARG A 27 -4.16 6.77 -14.38
CA ARG A 27 -4.09 8.23 -14.58
C ARG A 27 -3.31 8.94 -13.48
N ILE A 28 -3.28 8.35 -12.29
CA ILE A 28 -2.63 8.91 -11.10
C ILE A 28 -1.14 8.59 -11.14
N HIS A 29 -0.77 7.32 -11.35
CA HIS A 29 0.62 6.91 -11.48
C HIS A 29 1.28 7.60 -12.68
N GLY A 30 2.45 8.18 -12.45
CA GLY A 30 3.16 9.00 -13.45
C GLY A 30 2.70 10.46 -13.51
N ASN A 31 1.81 10.90 -12.61
CA ASN A 31 1.41 12.30 -12.49
C ASN A 31 1.58 12.81 -11.04
N PRO A 32 2.70 13.46 -10.70
CA PRO A 32 2.98 13.91 -9.34
C PRO A 32 2.06 15.02 -8.83
N ALA A 33 1.21 15.63 -9.69
CA ALA A 33 0.20 16.60 -9.28
C ALA A 33 -1.06 15.95 -8.69
N LEU A 34 -1.25 14.63 -8.88
CA LEU A 34 -2.40 13.89 -8.37
C LEU A 34 -2.00 13.13 -7.11
N ILE A 35 -2.08 13.81 -5.96
CA ILE A 35 -1.75 13.20 -4.66
C ILE A 35 -2.80 12.13 -4.34
N HIS A 36 -2.38 10.90 -4.09
CA HIS A 36 -3.25 9.80 -3.63
C HIS A 36 -2.79 9.27 -2.27
N LYS A 37 -3.68 8.54 -1.59
CA LYS A 37 -3.39 7.95 -0.28
C LYS A 37 -2.94 6.51 -0.43
N VAL A 38 -1.91 6.15 0.34
CA VAL A 38 -1.43 4.77 0.48
C VAL A 38 -1.25 4.41 1.93
N VAL A 39 -1.40 3.12 2.21
CA VAL A 39 -1.11 2.54 3.52
C VAL A 39 0.13 1.65 3.40
N HIS A 40 1.00 1.73 4.40
CA HIS A 40 2.14 0.83 4.55
C HIS A 40 2.06 0.18 5.92
N VAL A 41 2.40 -1.10 6.00
CA VAL A 41 2.45 -1.86 7.26
C VAL A 41 3.88 -2.36 7.49
N LEU A 42 4.38 -2.14 8.71
CA LEU A 42 5.64 -2.68 9.21
C LEU A 42 5.36 -3.84 10.16
N VAL A 43 5.72 -5.05 9.74
CA VAL A 43 5.55 -6.28 10.51
C VAL A 43 6.84 -6.60 11.24
N PHE A 44 6.81 -6.54 12.57
CA PHE A 44 7.94 -6.90 13.41
C PHE A 44 7.77 -8.30 13.99
N LYS A 45 8.85 -9.05 14.14
CA LYS A 45 8.88 -10.19 15.06
C LYS A 45 9.00 -9.68 16.49
N SER A 46 8.57 -10.49 17.47
CA SER A 46 8.76 -10.14 18.89
C SER A 46 10.23 -10.06 19.29
N SER A 47 11.12 -10.70 18.53
CA SER A 47 12.58 -10.61 18.64
C SER A 47 13.18 -9.31 18.08
N GLY A 48 12.38 -8.47 17.40
CA GLY A 48 12.77 -7.13 16.96
C GLY A 48 13.16 -7.01 15.48
N GLU A 49 13.22 -8.11 14.74
CA GLU A 49 13.45 -8.07 13.28
C GLU A 49 12.24 -7.48 12.55
N LEU A 50 12.51 -6.67 11.53
CA LEU A 50 11.51 -6.13 10.61
C LEU A 50 11.45 -7.01 9.36
N LEU A 51 10.25 -7.44 9.01
CA LEU A 51 9.98 -8.08 7.72
C LEU A 51 10.02 -7.02 6.61
N LEU A 52 10.79 -7.26 5.56
CA LEU A 52 10.77 -6.44 4.36
C LEU A 52 10.38 -7.33 3.19
N GLN A 53 9.58 -6.81 2.27
CA GLN A 53 9.28 -7.53 1.05
C GLN A 53 10.23 -7.11 -0.07
N LYS A 54 10.43 -8.00 -1.02
CA LYS A 54 10.98 -7.69 -2.33
C LYS A 54 9.84 -7.66 -3.34
N ARG A 55 9.55 -6.47 -3.88
CA ARG A 55 8.46 -6.26 -4.82
C ARG A 55 8.62 -7.15 -6.05
N SER A 56 7.53 -7.73 -6.52
CA SER A 56 7.50 -8.54 -7.73
C SER A 56 8.04 -7.75 -8.93
N ARG A 57 8.71 -8.45 -9.85
CA ARG A 57 9.16 -7.86 -11.12
C ARG A 57 8.03 -7.35 -12.01
N ASN A 58 6.80 -7.77 -11.76
CA ASN A 58 5.63 -7.38 -12.54
C ASN A 58 5.01 -6.05 -12.07
N LYS A 59 5.50 -5.45 -10.98
CA LYS A 59 5.02 -4.14 -10.50
C LYS A 59 5.47 -3.02 -11.45
N ASP A 60 4.57 -2.07 -11.66
CA ASP A 60 4.80 -0.85 -12.42
C ASP A 60 5.72 0.15 -11.70
N VAL A 61 5.64 0.20 -10.37
CA VAL A 61 6.50 1.03 -9.52
C VAL A 61 7.53 0.17 -8.79
N ALA A 62 8.80 0.53 -8.96
CA ALA A 62 9.98 -0.03 -8.29
C ALA A 62 10.09 -1.58 -8.31
N PRO A 63 9.99 -2.24 -9.48
CA PRO A 63 10.06 -3.71 -9.57
C PRO A 63 11.40 -4.27 -9.05
N GLY A 64 11.33 -5.35 -8.27
CA GLY A 64 12.50 -6.04 -7.70
C GLY A 64 13.24 -5.28 -6.59
N LYS A 65 12.67 -4.18 -6.08
CA LYS A 65 13.22 -3.40 -4.97
C LYS A 65 12.68 -3.88 -3.63
N CYS A 66 13.42 -3.59 -2.57
CA CYS A 66 12.98 -3.81 -1.20
C CYS A 66 11.96 -2.74 -0.80
N ASP A 67 10.94 -3.13 -0.06
CA ASP A 67 9.81 -2.29 0.35
C ASP A 67 9.31 -2.67 1.75
N THR A 68 8.38 -1.90 2.32
CA THR A 68 7.73 -2.22 3.59
C THR A 68 7.03 -3.57 3.54
N SER A 69 6.73 -4.15 4.71
CA SER A 69 6.22 -5.52 4.82
C SER A 69 4.98 -5.78 3.97
N ALA A 70 4.03 -4.83 3.96
CA ALA A 70 2.89 -4.83 3.03
C ALA A 70 2.46 -3.38 2.75
N GLY A 71 1.78 -3.13 1.63
CA GLY A 71 1.20 -1.81 1.37
C GLY A 71 0.54 -1.64 0.02
N GLY A 72 -0.42 -0.72 -0.04
CA GLY A 72 -1.20 -0.47 -1.24
C GLY A 72 -2.10 0.75 -1.13
N HIS A 73 -2.96 0.92 -2.14
CA HIS A 73 -3.84 2.08 -2.23
C HIS A 73 -5.12 1.90 -1.42
N MET A 74 -5.75 3.04 -1.13
CA MET A 74 -7.08 3.06 -0.56
C MET A 74 -8.14 3.09 -1.66
N SER A 75 -9.17 2.25 -1.49
CA SER A 75 -10.40 2.37 -2.29
C SER A 75 -11.21 3.61 -1.86
N PRO A 76 -12.06 4.19 -2.72
CA PRO A 76 -12.86 5.36 -2.37
C PRO A 76 -13.80 5.08 -1.20
N GLY A 77 -13.75 5.93 -0.17
CA GLY A 77 -14.52 5.76 1.07
C GLY A 77 -14.00 4.67 2.02
N GLU A 78 -12.91 3.98 1.70
CA GLU A 78 -12.26 3.02 2.60
C GLU A 78 -11.56 3.78 3.75
N SER A 79 -11.63 3.25 4.98
CA SER A 79 -10.82 3.79 6.09
C SER A 79 -9.37 3.32 6.00
N LEU A 80 -8.46 4.04 6.65
CA LEU A 80 -7.05 3.71 6.67
C LEU A 80 -6.80 2.30 7.25
N GLU A 81 -7.49 1.98 8.34
CA GLU A 81 -7.38 0.70 9.02
C GLU A 81 -7.92 -0.43 8.16
N GLN A 82 -9.03 -0.22 7.44
CA GLN A 82 -9.57 -1.22 6.50
C GLN A 82 -8.59 -1.50 5.37
N ALA A 83 -8.06 -0.46 4.74
CA ALA A 83 -7.07 -0.61 3.67
C ALA A 83 -5.82 -1.36 4.20
N ALA A 84 -5.27 -0.92 5.33
CA ALA A 84 -4.06 -1.52 5.88
C ALA A 84 -4.25 -3.00 6.27
N MET A 85 -5.40 -3.37 6.85
CA MET A 85 -5.72 -4.77 7.16
C MET A 85 -5.96 -5.61 5.89
N ARG A 86 -6.60 -5.02 4.87
CA ARG A 86 -6.86 -5.69 3.59
C ARG A 86 -5.56 -5.99 2.87
N GLU A 87 -4.72 -4.99 2.63
CA GLU A 87 -3.42 -5.14 1.96
C GLU A 87 -2.53 -6.15 2.70
N MET A 88 -2.47 -6.06 4.03
CA MET A 88 -1.67 -6.95 4.85
C MET A 88 -2.14 -8.42 4.79
N HIS A 89 -3.45 -8.63 4.69
CA HIS A 89 -4.03 -9.96 4.47
C HIS A 89 -3.82 -10.46 3.04
N GLU A 90 -4.03 -9.61 2.02
CA GLU A 90 -3.87 -9.96 0.61
C GLU A 90 -2.41 -10.28 0.25
N GLU A 91 -1.46 -9.50 0.77
CA GLU A 91 -0.05 -9.63 0.44
C GLU A 91 0.68 -10.67 1.30
N LEU A 92 0.36 -10.81 2.60
CA LEU A 92 1.11 -11.66 3.54
C LEU A 92 0.28 -12.77 4.21
N GLY A 93 -1.05 -12.76 4.06
CA GLY A 93 -1.94 -13.73 4.72
C GLY A 93 -2.08 -13.52 6.22
N ILE A 94 -1.70 -12.37 6.75
CA ILE A 94 -1.71 -12.09 8.19
C ILE A 94 -3.00 -11.30 8.55
N GLN A 95 -3.57 -11.56 9.73
CA GLN A 95 -4.71 -10.81 10.28
C GLN A 95 -4.48 -10.54 11.76
N THR A 96 -4.23 -9.28 12.11
CA THR A 96 -3.95 -8.84 13.47
C THR A 96 -4.25 -7.35 13.62
N PRO A 97 -4.56 -6.85 14.83
CA PRO A 97 -4.72 -5.42 15.05
C PRO A 97 -3.46 -4.64 14.65
N LEU A 98 -3.68 -3.49 14.01
CA LEU A 98 -2.62 -2.60 13.57
C LEU A 98 -2.55 -1.36 14.47
N GLU A 99 -1.35 -0.88 14.74
CA GLU A 99 -1.10 0.38 15.43
C GLU A 99 -0.67 1.43 14.41
N PHE A 100 -1.38 2.55 14.34
CA PHE A 100 -0.95 3.70 13.54
C PHE A 100 0.33 4.31 14.12
N LEU A 101 1.34 4.54 13.27
CA LEU A 101 2.59 5.16 13.67
C LEU A 101 2.66 6.64 13.28
N TYR A 102 2.62 6.91 11.97
CA TYR A 102 2.78 8.26 11.45
C TYR A 102 2.27 8.35 10.01
N ARG A 103 2.15 9.59 9.53
CA ARG A 103 1.93 9.90 8.11
C ARG A 103 3.00 10.84 7.59
N TYR A 104 3.31 10.76 6.31
CA TYR A 104 4.18 11.69 5.61
C TYR A 104 3.80 11.80 4.14
N LEU A 105 4.31 12.85 3.47
CA LEU A 105 4.14 13.02 2.03
C LEU A 105 5.42 12.54 1.34
N HIS A 106 5.32 11.45 0.57
CA HIS A 106 6.36 11.02 -0.35
C HIS A 106 6.14 11.73 -1.68
N SER A 107 7.19 12.29 -2.28
CA SER A 107 7.08 12.95 -3.58
C SER A 107 8.33 12.71 -4.40
N SER A 108 8.12 12.44 -5.68
CA SER A 108 9.15 12.26 -6.70
C SER A 108 8.70 12.93 -8.01
N ASP A 109 9.56 12.91 -9.03
CA ASP A 109 9.19 13.36 -10.38
C ASP A 109 8.13 12.45 -11.04
N PHE A 110 7.87 11.26 -10.48
CA PHE A 110 6.92 10.28 -11.01
C PHE A 110 5.55 10.34 -10.32
N GLU A 111 5.52 10.45 -8.99
CA GLU A 111 4.28 10.42 -8.20
C GLU A 111 4.42 11.13 -6.86
N THR A 112 3.28 11.44 -6.26
CA THR A 112 3.19 12.01 -4.91
C THR A 112 2.17 11.21 -4.10
N GLU A 113 2.60 10.65 -2.98
CA GLU A 113 1.80 9.76 -2.15
C GLU A 113 1.69 10.31 -0.73
N MET A 114 0.46 10.40 -0.21
CA MET A 114 0.23 10.61 1.21
C MET A 114 0.24 9.25 1.90
N VAL A 115 1.38 8.94 2.51
CA VAL A 115 1.67 7.65 3.11
C VAL A 115 1.20 7.62 4.56
N PHE A 116 0.43 6.60 4.92
CA PHE A 116 0.03 6.30 6.30
C PHE A 116 0.68 4.99 6.74
N THR A 117 1.52 5.04 7.76
CA THR A 117 2.30 3.90 8.22
C THR A 117 1.72 3.30 9.49
N PHE A 118 1.52 1.99 9.47
CA PHE A 118 1.08 1.17 10.58
C PHE A 118 2.17 0.18 10.98
N ARG A 119 2.05 -0.39 12.18
CA ARG A 119 2.83 -1.56 12.59
C ARG A 119 1.98 -2.65 13.21
N CYS A 120 2.52 -3.85 13.21
CA CYS A 120 2.08 -4.93 14.08
C CYS A 120 3.27 -5.80 14.50
N VAL A 121 3.02 -6.71 15.45
CA VAL A 121 3.95 -7.78 15.82
C VAL A 121 3.36 -9.11 15.38
N TRP A 122 4.14 -9.92 14.66
CA TRP A 122 3.73 -11.23 14.17
C TRP A 122 4.90 -12.22 14.17
N ASP A 123 4.73 -13.32 14.90
CA ASP A 123 5.69 -14.45 14.95
C ASP A 123 5.16 -15.71 14.25
N GLY A 124 3.97 -15.63 13.65
CA GLY A 124 3.34 -16.75 12.95
C GLY A 124 3.88 -16.93 11.52
N ASP A 125 3.30 -17.90 10.83
CA ASP A 125 3.65 -18.17 9.43
C ASP A 125 3.23 -17.02 8.51
N ILE A 126 3.94 -16.89 7.39
CA ILE A 126 3.68 -15.90 6.34
C ILE A 126 3.33 -16.66 5.06
N SER A 127 2.24 -16.26 4.40
CA SER A 127 1.85 -16.78 3.10
C SER A 127 1.72 -15.61 2.13
N PHE A 128 2.78 -15.35 1.37
CA PHE A 128 2.84 -14.14 0.55
C PHE A 128 2.28 -14.34 -0.86
N SER A 129 1.70 -13.29 -1.43
CA SER A 129 1.18 -13.28 -2.80
C SER A 129 2.29 -13.14 -3.82
N VAL A 130 2.49 -14.16 -4.66
CA VAL A 130 3.57 -14.18 -5.69
C VAL A 130 3.35 -13.21 -6.85
N SER A 131 2.14 -12.66 -7.01
CA SER A 131 1.89 -11.58 -7.98
C SER A 131 2.43 -10.23 -7.47
N GLU A 132 2.55 -10.08 -6.15
CA GLU A 132 2.94 -8.85 -5.48
C GLU A 132 4.39 -8.90 -4.97
N ILE A 133 4.82 -10.07 -4.50
CA ILE A 133 6.06 -10.26 -3.75
C ILE A 133 6.87 -11.43 -4.33
N ASP A 134 8.17 -11.20 -4.54
CA ASP A 134 9.11 -12.25 -4.96
C ASP A 134 9.75 -12.96 -3.74
N GLU A 135 9.93 -12.25 -2.62
CA GLU A 135 10.69 -12.71 -1.44
C GLU A 135 10.31 -11.91 -0.18
N VAL A 136 10.29 -12.55 0.99
CA VAL A 136 10.09 -11.95 2.33
C VAL A 136 11.10 -12.48 3.35
#